data_AF-A0A317GDI5-F1
#
_entry.id   AF-A0A317GDI5-F1
#
_cell.length_a   1.000
_cell.length_b   1.000
_cell.length_c   1.000
_cell.angle_alpha   90.00
_cell.angle_beta   90.00
_cell.angle_gamma   90.00
#
_symmetry.space_group_name_H-M   'P 1'
#
loop_
_entity.id
_entity.type
_entity.pdbx_description
1 polymer ?
#
loop_
_entity_poly.entity_id
_entity_poly.type
_entity_poly.pdbx_seq_one_letter_code
_entity_poly.pdbx_strand_id
1 'polypeptide(L)' 'VNPSYTSQICINCGQNNQRLGLDKSEWLDVREWDCPNCGFHLDRDINAAQVILSRGLAIQ' A
#
# COMPACT_ATOMS: atom_id res chain seq x y z
N VAL A 1 -11.54 10.74 3.52
CA VAL A 1 -10.22 10.08 3.38
C VAL A 1 -9.74 10.24 1.93
N ASN A 2 -8.48 10.64 1.70
CA ASN A 2 -7.90 10.68 0.35
C ASN A 2 -7.33 9.28 -0.03
N PRO A 3 -7.78 8.67 -1.16
CA PRO A 3 -7.35 7.32 -1.56
C PRO A 3 -6.00 7.27 -2.28
N SER A 4 -5.41 8.42 -2.63
CA SER A 4 -4.17 8.48 -3.38
C SER A 4 -3.04 7.75 -2.65
N TYR A 5 -2.25 6.98 -3.41
CA TYR A 5 -1.06 6.24 -2.97
C TYR A 5 -1.29 5.14 -1.92
N THR A 6 -2.54 4.83 -1.58
CA THR A 6 -2.89 3.83 -0.56
C THR A 6 -2.34 2.44 -0.87
N SER A 7 -2.34 2.03 -2.14
CA SER A 7 -1.76 0.76 -2.57
C SER A 7 -0.24 0.66 -2.41
N GLN A 8 0.46 1.79 -2.37
CA GLN A 8 1.94 1.85 -2.25
C GLN A 8 2.40 1.92 -0.78
N ILE A 9 1.47 2.18 0.14
CA ILE A 9 1.76 2.30 1.58
C ILE A 9 1.56 0.94 2.21
N CYS A 10 2.58 0.42 2.90
CA CYS A 10 2.46 -0.82 3.66
C CYS A 10 1.54 -0.60 4.86
N ILE A 11 0.45 -1.37 4.97
CA ILE A 11 -0.45 -1.28 6.12
C ILE A 11 0.22 -1.66 7.45
N ASN A 12 1.22 -2.56 7.41
CA ASN A 12 1.89 -3.03 8.61
C ASN A 12 2.86 -1.99 9.20
N CYS A 13 3.69 -1.35 8.37
CA CYS A 13 4.73 -0.43 8.86
C CYS A 13 4.52 1.04 8.46
N GLY A 14 3.52 1.35 7.63
CA GLY A 14 3.21 2.72 7.18
C GLY A 14 4.15 3.29 6.11
N GLN A 15 5.23 2.59 5.75
CA GLN A 15 6.18 3.07 4.74
C GLN A 15 5.52 3.15 3.36
N ASN A 16 5.74 4.26 2.64
CA ASN A 16 5.42 4.36 1.21
C ASN A 16 6.58 3.75 0.41
N ASN A 17 6.27 2.72 -0.37
CA ASN A 17 7.26 1.93 -1.10
C ASN A 17 7.48 2.44 -2.52
N GLN A 18 6.86 3.56 -2.89
CA GLN A 18 7.08 4.26 -4.17
C GLN A 18 6.98 3.33 -5.39
N ARG A 19 5.94 2.48 -5.40
CA ARG A 19 5.73 1.44 -6.43
C ARG A 19 6.88 0.44 -6.59
N LEU A 20 7.71 0.27 -5.57
CA LEU A 20 8.93 -0.53 -5.63
C LEU A 20 9.93 -0.04 -6.71
N GLY A 21 9.85 1.23 -7.08
CA GLY A 21 10.65 1.81 -8.16
C GLY A 21 10.14 1.50 -9.57
N LEU A 22 9.00 0.81 -9.71
CA LEU A 22 8.39 0.46 -10.98
C LEU A 22 7.65 1.64 -11.61
N ASP A 23 7.48 1.59 -12.93
CA ASP A 23 6.59 2.52 -13.61
C ASP A 23 5.11 2.26 -13.22
N LYS A 24 4.20 3.09 -13.73
CA LYS A 24 2.77 2.97 -13.39
C LYS A 24 2.16 1.67 -13.91
N SER A 25 2.50 1.25 -15.13
CA SER A 25 1.92 0.05 -15.75
C SER A 25 2.42 -1.20 -15.03
N GLU A 26 3.73 -1.31 -14.85
CA GLU A 26 4.38 -2.42 -14.14
C GLU A 26 3.83 -2.57 -12.71
N TRP A 27 3.67 -1.46 -11.99
CA TRP A 27 3.03 -1.46 -10.68
C TRP A 27 1.59 -1.97 -10.69
N LEU A 28 0.84 -1.67 -11.76
CA LEU A 28 -0.54 -2.15 -11.90
C LEU A 28 -0.60 -3.64 -12.24
N ASP A 29 0.49 -4.24 -12.70
CA ASP A 29 0.60 -5.68 -12.92
C ASP A 29 1.01 -6.44 -11.63
N VAL A 30 1.70 -5.76 -10.69
CA VAL A 30 2.03 -6.34 -9.37
C VAL A 30 0.76 -6.44 -8.50
N ARG A 31 0.35 -7.67 -8.19
CA ARG A 31 -0.80 -7.96 -7.30
C ARG A 31 -0.37 -8.20 -5.86
N GLU A 32 0.73 -8.91 -5.68
CA GLU A 32 1.27 -9.27 -4.37
C GLU A 32 2.74 -8.88 -4.28
N TRP A 33 3.19 -8.46 -3.11
CA TRP A 33 4.59 -8.07 -2.88
C TRP A 33 4.96 -8.11 -1.39
N ASP A 34 6.23 -8.31 -1.11
CA ASP A 34 6.77 -8.20 0.24
C ASP A 34 7.30 -6.79 0.49
N CYS A 35 6.96 -6.21 1.64
CA CYS A 35 7.42 -4.88 1.97
C CYS A 35 8.96 -4.87 2.16
N PRO A 36 9.74 -4.11 1.37
CA PRO A 36 11.19 -4.05 1.51
C PRO A 36 11.64 -3.44 2.84
N ASN A 37 10.74 -2.72 3.53
CA ASN A 37 11.03 -2.12 4.83
C ASN A 37 10.81 -3.08 6.01
N CYS A 38 9.79 -3.94 5.97
CA CYS A 38 9.40 -4.77 7.12
C CYS A 38 9.17 -6.25 6.82
N GLY A 39 9.34 -6.69 5.57
CA GLY A 39 9.17 -8.07 5.13
C GLY A 39 7.74 -8.61 5.15
N PHE A 40 6.72 -7.76 5.37
CA PHE A 40 5.33 -8.20 5.43
C PHE A 40 4.77 -8.43 4.02
N HIS A 41 4.15 -9.58 3.80
CA HIS A 41 3.53 -9.94 2.53
C HIS A 41 2.17 -9.25 2.36
N LEU A 42 1.95 -8.65 1.19
CA LEU A 42 0.81 -7.76 0.95
C LEU A 42 0.14 -8.10 -0.39
N ASP A 43 -1.18 -8.28 -0.38
CA ASP A 43 -2.01 -8.09 -1.57
C ASP A 43 -2.32 -6.60 -1.74
N ARG A 44 -2.14 -6.08 -2.95
CA ARG A 44 -2.24 -4.65 -3.26
C ARG A 44 -3.61 -4.05 -2.96
N ASP A 45 -4.69 -4.74 -3.32
CA ASP A 45 -6.05 -4.21 -3.22
C ASP A 45 -6.55 -4.31 -1.78
N ILE A 46 -6.25 -5.42 -1.10
CA ILE A 46 -6.50 -5.60 0.34
C ILE A 46 -5.72 -4.56 1.15
N ASN A 47 -4.44 -4.38 0.86
CA ASN A 47 -3.59 -3.38 1.51
C ASN A 47 -4.17 -1.96 1.35
N ALA A 48 -4.53 -1.57 0.12
CA ALA A 48 -5.13 -0.26 -0.14
C ALA A 48 -6.41 -0.03 0.66
N ALA A 49 -7.29 -1.03 0.73
CA ALA A 49 -8.54 -0.97 1.50
C ALA A 49 -8.26 -0.80 3.01
N GLN A 50 -7.30 -1.56 3.56
CA GLN A 50 -6.95 -1.44 4.98
C GLN A 50 -6.31 -0.09 5.31
N VAL A 51 -5.48 0.48 4.42
CA VAL A 51 -4.92 1.82 4.61
C VAL A 51 -6.03 2.87 4.60
N ILE A 52 -7.03 2.76 3.72
CA ILE A 52 -8.20 3.65 3.72
C ILE A 52 -9.00 3.54 5.02
N LEU A 53 -9.25 2.31 5.50
CA LEU A 53 -9.93 2.07 6.77
C LEU A 53 -9.19 2.71 7.93
N SER A 54 -7.90 2.43 8.07
CA SER A 54 -7.04 2.98 9.12
C SER A 54 -7.07 4.51 9.13
N ARG A 55 -6.93 5.15 7.96
CA ARG A 55 -7.06 6.60 7.81
C ARG A 55 -8.46 7.11 8.17
N GLY A 56 -9.50 6.37 7.84
CA GLY A 56 -10.89 6.74 8.16
C GLY A 56 -11.14 6.74 9.67
N LEU A 57 -10.62 5.74 10.37
CA LEU A 57 -10.72 5.63 11.83
C LEU A 57 -9.85 6.68 12.55
N ALA A 58 -8.72 7.09 11.98
CA ALA A 58 -7.86 8.11 12.56
C ALA A 58 -8.42 9.55 12.48
N ILE A 59 -9.47 9.79 11.69
CA ILE A 59 -10.13 11.10 11.56
C ILE A 59 -11.29 11.24 12.58
N GLN A 60 -11.51 10.23 13.42
CA GLN A 60 -12.59 10.21 14.42
C GLN A 60 -12.17 10.85 15.75
#